data_AF-A0A419S3N9-F1
#
_entry.id   AF-A0A419S3N9-F1
#
_cell.length_a   1.000
_cell.length_b   1.000
_cell.length_c   1.000
_cell.angle_alpha   90.00
_cell.angle_beta   90.00
_cell.angle_gamma   90.00
#
_symmetry.space_group_name_H-M   'P 1'
#
loop_
_entity.id
_entity.type
_entity.pdbx_description
1 polymer ?
#
loop_
_entity_poly.entity_id
_entity_poly.type
_entity_poly.pdbx_seq_one_letter_code
_entity_poly.pdbx_strand_id
1 'polypeptide(L)'
;MRTEILYVELKQGHSGPAWIGYGHFSKSGQTVYFDGKVLKKGQGTISNHFDIENGDEYWVSGVKKNGTDRHWAGSGKIFIDKVVIDDYLKIIGQTTLPKNKFILADLDNVPNKEISRKIENSKQTEEPFDHSLLHKKTPKDFSDNELKRVIEYYSDLDLAEFPLKARKSYVDKLNDLTVELETRNNNA
;
A
#
# COMPACT_ATOMS: atom_id res chain seq x y z
N MET A 1 12.94 13.16 -0.37
CA MET A 1 11.85 12.72 0.52
C MET A 1 11.27 13.96 1.12
N ARG A 2 9.96 13.98 1.32
CA ARG A 2 9.26 15.13 1.88
C ARG A 2 8.81 14.73 3.28
N THR A 3 9.17 15.53 4.28
CA THR A 3 8.78 15.32 5.68
C THR A 3 7.63 16.26 6.01
N GLU A 4 6.57 15.73 6.62
CA GLU A 4 5.40 16.49 7.04
C GLU A 4 4.91 16.03 8.41
N ILE A 5 4.13 16.87 9.10
CA ILE A 5 3.41 16.47 10.31
C ILE A 5 2.12 15.81 9.87
N LEU A 6 1.98 14.53 10.20
CA LEU A 6 0.85 13.71 9.79
C LEU A 6 -0.01 13.32 10.97
N TYR A 7 -1.29 13.12 10.69
CA TYR A 7 -2.22 12.35 11.49
C TYR A 7 -2.33 10.94 10.88
N VAL A 8 -2.10 9.92 11.70
CA VAL A 8 -2.17 8.51 11.31
C VAL A 8 -3.12 7.79 12.26
N GLU A 9 -4.13 7.10 11.74
CA GLU A 9 -5.12 6.36 12.54
C GLU A 9 -5.25 4.93 12.03
N LEU A 10 -5.13 3.95 12.92
CA LEU A 10 -5.44 2.55 12.62
C LEU A 10 -6.95 2.38 12.48
N LYS A 11 -7.41 1.84 11.36
CA LYS A 11 -8.83 1.74 11.03
C LYS A 11 -9.47 0.48 11.60
N GLN A 12 -9.93 0.62 12.84
CA GLN A 12 -10.83 -0.32 13.52
C GLN A 12 -12.14 0.40 13.88
N GLY A 13 -12.86 0.90 12.87
CA GLY A 13 -13.98 1.84 13.03
C GLY A 13 -13.53 3.30 13.08
N HIS A 14 -14.19 4.15 13.88
CA HIS A 14 -13.87 5.59 13.98
C HIS A 14 -13.01 5.98 15.20
N SER A 15 -12.76 5.04 16.12
CA SER A 15 -12.08 5.29 17.40
C SER A 15 -10.81 4.47 17.58
N GLY A 16 -10.18 4.04 16.48
CA GLY A 16 -8.92 3.31 16.55
C GLY A 16 -7.77 4.16 17.11
N PRO A 17 -6.69 3.53 17.58
CA PRO A 17 -5.47 4.24 17.98
C PRO A 17 -5.01 5.22 16.89
N ALA A 18 -4.61 6.43 17.31
CA ALA A 18 -4.15 7.45 16.38
C ALA A 18 -2.96 8.22 16.92
N TRP A 19 -2.14 8.71 16.00
CA TRP A 19 -0.86 9.34 16.25
C TRP A 19 -0.71 10.62 15.43
N ILE A 20 0.04 11.57 15.99
CA ILE A 20 0.55 12.76 15.31
C ILE A 20 2.06 12.76 15.46
N GLY A 21 2.77 12.86 14.33
CA GLY A 21 4.23 12.80 14.29
C GLY A 21 4.78 13.20 12.92
N TYR A 22 6.10 13.23 12.78
CA TYR A 22 6.72 13.45 11.48
C TYR A 22 6.59 12.19 10.62
N GLY A 23 5.90 12.29 9.50
CA GLY A 23 5.89 11.28 8.46
C GLY A 23 6.80 11.65 7.31
N HIS A 24 7.44 10.63 6.73
CA HIS A 24 8.33 10.81 5.60
C HIS A 24 7.73 10.18 4.35
N PHE A 25 7.45 10.98 3.34
CA PHE A 25 6.99 10.47 2.05
C PHE A 25 8.18 10.04 1.20
N SER A 26 8.01 8.90 0.52
CA SER A 26 8.86 8.50 -0.61
C SER A 26 8.85 9.56 -1.71
N LYS A 27 9.79 9.49 -2.66
CA LYS A 27 9.86 10.46 -3.77
C LYS A 27 8.58 10.49 -4.60
N SER A 28 7.92 9.35 -4.78
CA SER A 28 6.65 9.23 -5.51
C SER A 28 5.43 9.61 -4.69
N GLY A 29 5.57 9.81 -3.37
CA GLY A 29 4.46 10.05 -2.46
C GLY A 29 3.57 8.83 -2.19
N GLN A 30 3.92 7.65 -2.71
CA GLN A 30 3.11 6.43 -2.55
C GLN A 30 3.36 5.69 -1.24
N THR A 31 4.44 6.01 -0.54
CA THR A 31 4.84 5.33 0.70
C THR A 31 5.13 6.37 1.76
N VAL A 32 4.64 6.13 2.97
CA VAL A 32 4.89 6.93 4.16
C VAL A 32 5.63 6.07 5.18
N TYR A 33 6.75 6.57 5.68
CA TYR A 33 7.45 6.00 6.82
C TYR A 33 7.02 6.77 8.06
N PHE A 34 6.49 6.05 9.06
CA PHE A 34 5.93 6.64 10.27
C PHE A 34 6.02 5.65 11.43
N ASP A 35 6.66 6.02 12.53
CA ASP A 35 6.75 5.23 13.76
C ASP A 35 7.12 3.74 13.51
N GLY A 36 8.26 3.52 12.85
CA GLY A 36 8.75 2.21 12.42
C GLY A 36 7.97 1.54 11.29
N LYS A 37 6.77 2.03 10.94
CA LYS A 37 5.87 1.42 9.95
C LYS A 37 6.17 1.93 8.55
N VAL A 38 5.83 1.08 7.58
CA VAL A 38 5.90 1.41 6.15
C VAL A 38 4.48 1.34 5.58
N LEU A 39 3.84 2.50 5.48
CA LEU A 39 2.47 2.62 5.03
C LEU A 39 2.44 2.89 3.53
N LYS A 40 1.87 1.98 2.74
CA LYS A 40 1.71 2.14 1.30
C LYS A 40 0.30 2.63 0.98
N LYS A 41 0.19 3.57 0.05
CA LYS A 41 -1.11 4.09 -0.41
C LYS A 41 -1.91 2.95 -1.05
N GLY A 42 -3.18 2.86 -0.67
CA GLY A 42 -4.13 1.85 -1.17
C GLY A 42 -5.57 2.32 -0.93
N GLN A 43 -6.55 1.76 -1.64
CA GLN A 43 -7.95 2.08 -1.41
C GLN A 43 -8.62 1.00 -0.57
N GLY A 44 -9.03 1.36 0.64
CA GLY A 44 -9.98 0.58 1.44
C GLY A 44 -11.28 1.36 1.65
N THR A 45 -12.27 0.73 2.28
CA THR A 45 -13.60 1.35 2.48
C THR A 45 -13.55 2.58 3.39
N ILE A 46 -12.67 2.57 4.39
CA ILE A 46 -12.54 3.62 5.42
C ILE A 46 -11.09 4.07 5.65
N SER A 47 -10.17 3.61 4.80
CA SER A 47 -8.72 3.76 4.91
C SER A 47 -8.14 4.23 3.57
N ASN A 48 -6.92 4.76 3.60
CA ASN A 48 -6.22 5.21 2.39
C ASN A 48 -4.77 4.72 2.28
N HIS A 49 -4.29 4.01 3.31
CA HIS A 49 -3.01 3.32 3.33
C HIS A 49 -3.17 1.98 4.05
N PHE A 50 -2.19 1.10 3.87
CA PHE A 50 -2.04 -0.11 4.65
C PHE A 50 -0.57 -0.30 5.03
N ASP A 51 -0.30 -0.95 6.16
CA ASP A 51 1.05 -1.37 6.52
C ASP A 51 1.44 -2.59 5.70
N ILE A 52 2.59 -2.51 5.02
CA ILE A 52 3.04 -3.58 4.14
C ILE A 52 3.50 -4.83 4.88
N GLU A 53 3.78 -4.73 6.19
CA GLU A 53 4.24 -5.86 7.00
C GLU A 53 3.09 -6.78 7.41
N ASN A 54 1.99 -6.22 7.91
CA ASN A 54 0.88 -6.99 8.49
C ASN A 54 -0.47 -6.81 7.75
N GLY A 55 -0.57 -5.85 6.83
CA GLY A 55 -1.79 -5.56 6.09
C GLY A 55 -2.80 -4.67 6.82
N ASP A 56 -2.48 -4.17 8.02
CA ASP A 56 -3.37 -3.31 8.78
C ASP A 56 -3.70 -2.03 8.00
N GLU A 57 -4.96 -1.64 8.02
CA GLU A 57 -5.45 -0.48 7.29
C GLU A 57 -5.34 0.81 8.11
N TYR A 58 -4.87 1.87 7.46
CA TYR A 58 -4.64 3.17 8.10
C TYR A 58 -5.31 4.31 7.32
N TRP A 59 -5.73 5.31 8.08
CA TRP A 59 -6.00 6.65 7.56
C TRP A 59 -4.80 7.54 7.83
N VAL A 60 -4.21 8.06 6.76
CA VAL A 60 -3.09 8.99 6.79
C VAL A 60 -3.51 10.30 6.16
N SER A 61 -3.35 11.40 6.88
CA SER A 61 -3.60 12.76 6.38
C SER A 61 -2.65 13.76 7.01
N GLY A 62 -2.58 14.98 6.45
CA GLY A 62 -2.00 16.10 7.18
C GLY A 62 -2.85 16.47 8.40
N VAL A 63 -2.24 17.17 9.34
CA VAL A 63 -2.96 17.75 10.49
C VAL A 63 -3.84 18.93 10.06
N LYS A 64 -5.00 19.06 10.69
CA LYS A 64 -5.98 20.12 10.41
C LYS A 64 -5.68 21.36 11.23
N LYS A 65 -5.77 22.54 10.60
CA LYS A 65 -5.59 23.84 11.27
C LYS A 65 -6.54 24.10 12.43
N ASN A 66 -7.68 23.41 12.50
CA ASN A 66 -8.64 23.54 13.59
C ASN A 66 -8.38 22.55 14.76
N GLY A 67 -7.36 21.69 14.66
CA GLY A 67 -7.01 20.71 15.69
C GLY A 67 -8.08 19.63 15.93
N THR A 68 -8.99 19.40 14.98
CA THR A 68 -10.01 18.33 15.03
C THR A 68 -9.63 17.19 14.08
N ASP A 69 -8.43 16.65 14.23
CA ASP A 69 -7.83 15.70 13.28
C ASP A 69 -8.66 14.41 13.11
N ARG A 70 -9.11 13.84 14.24
CA ARG A 70 -9.98 12.66 14.28
C ARG A 70 -11.33 12.89 13.59
N HIS A 71 -11.91 11.81 13.09
CA HIS A 71 -13.27 11.79 12.57
C HIS A 71 -14.29 12.33 13.60
N TRP A 72 -15.37 12.98 13.14
CA TRP A 72 -16.34 13.63 14.03
C TRP A 72 -17.07 12.66 14.97
N ALA A 73 -17.29 11.42 14.52
CA ALA A 73 -17.86 10.33 15.32
C ALA A 73 -16.79 9.48 16.04
N GLY A 74 -15.52 9.88 15.95
CA GLY A 74 -14.40 9.21 16.59
C GLY A 74 -14.16 9.73 18.00
N SER A 75 -13.66 8.85 18.87
CA SER A 75 -13.33 9.17 20.25
C SER A 75 -11.92 8.67 20.61
N GLY A 76 -11.48 8.95 21.83
CA GLY A 76 -10.17 8.54 22.32
C GLY A 76 -9.09 9.61 22.16
N LYS A 77 -8.02 9.45 22.92
CA LYS A 77 -6.86 10.36 22.87
C LYS A 77 -5.99 10.04 21.66
N ILE A 78 -5.25 11.05 21.21
CA ILE A 78 -4.28 10.95 20.12
C ILE A 78 -2.88 10.97 20.73
N PHE A 79 -2.04 10.01 20.37
CA PHE A 79 -0.64 10.05 20.75
C PHE A 79 0.07 11.12 19.92
N ILE A 80 0.77 12.04 20.55
CA ILE A 80 1.55 13.06 19.84
C ILE A 80 3.02 12.91 20.19
N ASP A 81 3.84 12.84 19.15
CA ASP A 81 5.29 12.81 19.29
C ASP A 81 5.77 14.12 19.94
N LYS A 82 6.58 14.01 20.99
CA LYS A 82 7.06 15.19 21.73
C LYS A 82 7.80 16.16 20.82
N VAL A 83 8.49 15.67 19.80
CA VAL A 83 9.31 16.49 18.91
C VAL A 83 8.48 17.36 17.96
N VAL A 84 7.21 17.01 17.69
CA VAL A 84 6.35 17.77 16.75
C VAL A 84 5.45 18.79 17.42
N ILE A 85 5.44 18.85 18.76
CA ILE A 85 4.47 19.65 19.52
C ILE A 85 4.51 21.11 19.11
N ASP A 86 5.69 21.73 19.07
CA ASP A 86 5.85 23.15 18.78
C ASP A 86 5.34 23.49 17.37
N ASP A 87 5.62 22.65 16.39
CA ASP A 87 5.19 22.86 15.01
C ASP A 87 3.70 22.56 14.83
N TYR A 88 3.17 21.53 15.50
CA TYR A 88 1.74 21.27 15.53
C TYR A 88 0.97 22.45 16.13
N LEU A 89 1.44 23.02 17.24
CA LEU A 89 0.87 24.19 17.89
C LEU A 89 0.84 25.41 16.95
N LYS A 90 1.91 25.65 16.19
CA LYS A 90 1.94 26.69 15.15
C LYS A 90 0.89 26.44 14.07
N ILE A 91 0.70 25.20 13.62
CA ILE A 91 -0.29 24.86 12.59
C ILE A 91 -1.72 25.12 13.06
N ILE A 92 -2.02 24.79 14.32
CA ILE A 92 -3.36 24.99 14.89
C ILE A 92 -3.59 26.37 15.50
N GLY A 93 -2.55 27.23 15.53
CA GLY A 93 -2.62 28.57 16.10
C GLY A 93 -2.84 28.59 17.61
N GLN A 94 -2.34 27.59 18.34
CA GLN A 94 -2.47 27.49 19.80
C GLN A 94 -1.11 27.61 20.49
N THR A 95 -1.13 28.02 21.77
CA THR A 95 0.09 28.13 22.60
C THR A 95 0.31 26.91 23.48
N THR A 96 -0.72 26.09 23.71
CA THR A 96 -0.66 24.92 24.58
C THR A 96 -1.51 23.78 24.04
N LEU A 97 -1.09 22.54 24.30
CA LEU A 97 -1.85 21.36 23.92
C LEU A 97 -3.04 21.15 24.88
N PRO A 98 -4.25 20.89 24.36
CA PRO A 98 -5.39 20.46 25.16
C PRO A 98 -5.09 19.13 25.88
N LYS A 99 -4.93 19.19 27.21
CA LYS A 99 -4.55 18.04 28.07
C LYS A 99 -5.49 16.84 28.00
N ASN A 100 -6.75 17.06 27.60
CA ASN A 100 -7.75 16.01 27.48
C ASN A 100 -7.70 15.26 26.14
N LYS A 101 -7.03 15.79 25.11
CA LYS A 101 -7.01 15.21 23.76
C LYS A 101 -5.77 14.37 23.47
N PHE A 102 -4.63 14.71 24.08
CA PHE A 102 -3.34 14.14 23.68
C PHE A 102 -2.69 13.29 24.77
N ILE A 103 -1.94 12.28 24.34
CA ILE A 103 -0.98 11.51 25.16
C ILE A 103 0.39 11.75 24.54
N LEU A 104 1.39 12.11 25.35
CA LEU A 104 2.75 12.30 24.86
C LEU A 104 3.39 10.95 24.54
N ALA A 105 4.03 10.83 23.39
CA ALA A 105 4.74 9.64 22.95
C ALA A 105 6.13 10.00 22.42
N ASP A 106 7.03 9.02 22.43
CA ASP A 106 8.32 9.08 21.73
C ASP A 106 8.19 8.12 20.54
N LEU A 107 8.03 8.64 19.33
CA LEU A 107 7.81 7.83 18.13
C LEU A 107 9.11 7.62 17.36
N ASP A 108 9.31 6.44 16.79
CA ASP A 108 10.47 6.16 15.93
C ASP A 108 10.18 6.56 14.49
N ASN A 109 10.26 7.87 14.22
CA ASN A 109 9.98 8.43 12.90
C ASN A 109 11.19 8.40 11.95
N VAL A 110 12.22 7.58 12.23
CA VAL A 110 13.34 7.38 11.31
C VAL A 110 12.86 6.64 10.06
N PRO A 111 13.10 7.15 8.83
CA PRO A 111 12.64 6.48 7.62
C PRO A 111 13.27 5.10 7.44
N ASN A 112 12.50 4.04 7.67
CA ASN A 112 12.98 2.66 7.52
C ASN A 112 12.95 2.17 6.07
N LYS A 113 13.77 2.77 5.21
CA LYS A 113 13.88 2.44 3.78
C LYS A 113 14.33 1.01 3.53
N GLU A 114 15.09 0.46 4.47
CA GLU A 114 15.66 -0.88 4.33
C GLU A 114 14.57 -1.95 4.48
N ILE A 115 13.62 -1.77 5.40
CA ILE A 115 12.43 -2.64 5.52
C ILE A 115 11.59 -2.56 4.24
N SER A 116 11.29 -1.37 3.72
CA SER A 116 10.53 -1.26 2.46
C SER A 116 11.21 -1.99 1.32
N ARG A 117 12.52 -1.81 1.14
CA ARG A 117 13.28 -2.49 0.11
C ARG A 117 13.29 -4.01 0.31
N LYS A 118 13.43 -4.50 1.54
CA LYS A 118 13.43 -5.93 1.85
C LYS A 118 12.08 -6.55 1.52
N ILE A 119 10.98 -5.93 1.93
CA ILE A 119 9.61 -6.42 1.70
C ILE A 119 9.23 -6.35 0.21
N GLU A 120 9.57 -5.26 -0.48
CA GLU A 120 9.31 -5.14 -1.92
C GLU A 120 10.15 -6.15 -2.71
N ASN A 121 11.41 -6.37 -2.35
CA ASN A 121 12.26 -7.36 -2.99
C ASN A 121 11.88 -8.81 -2.63
N SER A 122 11.33 -9.06 -1.43
CA SER A 122 10.81 -10.38 -1.08
C SER A 122 9.45 -10.69 -1.73
N LYS A 123 8.74 -9.68 -2.24
CA LYS A 123 7.62 -9.91 -3.17
C LYS A 123 8.11 -10.23 -4.59
N GLN A 124 9.36 -9.89 -4.92
CA GLN A 124 10.02 -10.20 -6.19
C GLN A 124 10.85 -11.49 -6.16
N THR A 125 10.77 -12.31 -5.10
CA THR A 125 11.45 -13.63 -5.10
C THR A 125 10.81 -14.66 -6.02
N GLU A 126 9.71 -14.33 -6.68
CA GLU A 126 9.36 -14.97 -7.94
C GLU A 126 10.25 -14.38 -9.03
N GLU A 127 11.11 -15.22 -9.61
CA GLU A 127 11.89 -14.90 -10.82
C GLU A 127 11.05 -13.99 -11.76
N PRO A 128 11.55 -12.79 -12.11
CA PRO A 128 10.81 -11.87 -12.97
C PRO A 128 10.26 -12.60 -14.19
N PHE A 129 8.99 -12.37 -14.51
CA PHE A 129 8.37 -13.02 -15.66
C PHE A 129 9.18 -12.73 -16.93
N ASP A 130 9.66 -13.79 -17.58
CA ASP A 130 10.39 -13.67 -18.83
C ASP A 130 9.43 -13.27 -19.96
N HIS A 131 9.40 -11.98 -20.28
CA HIS A 131 8.58 -11.44 -21.35
C HIS A 131 8.90 -12.02 -22.74
N SER A 132 10.05 -12.68 -22.93
CA SER A 132 10.36 -13.38 -24.17
C SER A 132 9.33 -14.49 -24.49
N LEU A 133 8.72 -15.07 -23.45
CA LEU A 133 7.68 -16.09 -23.57
C LEU A 133 6.43 -15.58 -24.30
N LEU A 134 6.14 -14.28 -24.26
CA LEU A 134 4.99 -13.68 -24.94
C LEU A 134 5.14 -13.66 -26.48
N HIS A 135 6.36 -13.86 -26.99
CA HIS A 135 6.64 -13.91 -28.43
C HIS A 135 6.38 -15.29 -29.05
N LYS A 136 6.18 -16.33 -28.23
CA LYS A 136 5.85 -17.67 -28.73
C LYS A 136 4.48 -17.65 -29.39
N LYS A 137 4.41 -18.22 -30.60
CA LYS A 137 3.24 -18.08 -31.49
C LYS A 137 2.09 -18.96 -31.04
N THR A 138 2.37 -20.18 -30.62
CA THR A 138 1.35 -21.19 -30.31
C THR A 138 1.50 -21.73 -28.89
N PRO A 139 0.40 -22.12 -28.21
CA PRO A 139 0.45 -22.75 -26.88
C PRO A 139 1.33 -24.01 -26.81
N LYS A 140 1.51 -24.70 -27.94
CA LYS A 140 2.37 -25.90 -28.05
C LYS A 140 3.86 -25.61 -27.96
N ASP A 141 4.27 -24.35 -28.19
CA ASP A 141 5.68 -23.93 -28.12
C ASP A 141 6.18 -23.77 -26.67
N PHE A 142 5.28 -23.86 -25.68
CA PHE A 142 5.59 -23.74 -24.26
C PHE A 142 5.82 -25.12 -23.63
N SER A 143 6.84 -25.25 -22.77
CA SER A 143 6.92 -26.31 -21.77
C SER A 143 5.83 -26.15 -20.71
N ASP A 144 5.52 -27.18 -19.93
CA ASP A 144 4.44 -27.13 -18.94
C ASP A 144 4.65 -26.03 -17.88
N ASN A 145 5.90 -25.78 -17.50
CA ASN A 145 6.24 -24.73 -16.55
C ASN A 145 6.09 -23.32 -17.17
N GLU A 146 6.55 -23.13 -18.40
CA GLU A 146 6.38 -21.86 -19.12
C GLU A 146 4.90 -21.58 -19.39
N LEU A 147 4.11 -22.61 -19.72
CA LEU A 147 2.69 -22.50 -19.99
C LEU A 147 1.94 -22.02 -18.74
N LYS A 148 2.22 -22.61 -17.58
CA LYS A 148 1.66 -22.19 -16.29
C LYS A 148 2.02 -20.75 -15.95
N ARG A 149 3.30 -20.38 -16.11
CA ARG A 149 3.78 -19.00 -15.86
C ARG A 149 3.10 -17.96 -16.75
N VAL A 150 2.86 -18.29 -18.02
CA VAL A 150 2.23 -17.36 -18.97
C VAL A 150 0.73 -17.24 -18.70
N ILE A 151 0.07 -18.32 -18.27
CA ILE A 151 -1.32 -18.29 -17.81
C ILE A 151 -1.45 -17.38 -16.59
N GLU A 152 -0.61 -17.59 -15.57
CA GLU A 152 -0.54 -16.77 -14.35
C GLU A 152 -0.34 -15.29 -14.68
N TYR A 153 0.63 -14.97 -15.55
CA TYR A 153 0.86 -13.60 -16.04
C TYR A 153 -0.41 -12.96 -16.63
N TYR A 154 -1.12 -13.66 -17.52
CA TYR A 154 -2.34 -13.11 -18.13
C TYR A 154 -3.54 -13.07 -17.18
N SER A 155 -3.61 -13.98 -16.20
CA SER A 155 -4.66 -14.01 -15.18
C SER A 155 -4.55 -12.84 -14.18
N ASP A 156 -3.33 -12.39 -13.89
CA ASP A 156 -3.06 -11.30 -12.95
C ASP A 156 -3.16 -9.89 -13.57
N LEU A 157 -3.38 -9.78 -14.89
CA LEU A 157 -3.56 -8.48 -15.53
C LEU A 157 -4.88 -7.83 -15.13
N ASP A 158 -4.83 -6.60 -14.63
CA ASP A 158 -6.02 -5.76 -14.50
C ASP A 158 -6.48 -5.28 -15.90
N LEU A 159 -7.37 -6.05 -16.51
CA LEU A 159 -7.93 -5.74 -17.83
C LEU A 159 -8.63 -4.37 -17.87
N ALA A 160 -9.04 -3.80 -16.73
CA ALA A 160 -9.68 -2.48 -16.68
C ALA A 160 -8.72 -1.36 -17.10
N GLU A 161 -7.42 -1.53 -16.93
CA GLU A 161 -6.38 -0.57 -17.32
C GLU A 161 -6.13 -0.53 -18.83
N PHE A 162 -6.59 -1.53 -19.58
CA PHE A 162 -6.35 -1.65 -21.02
C PHE A 162 -7.55 -1.20 -21.87
N PRO A 163 -7.33 -0.72 -23.12
CA PRO A 163 -8.40 -0.42 -24.06
C PRO A 163 -9.26 -1.65 -24.37
N LEU A 164 -10.58 -1.48 -24.52
CA LEU A 164 -11.54 -2.57 -24.80
C LEU A 164 -11.12 -3.49 -25.96
N LYS A 165 -10.50 -2.91 -27.00
CA LYS A 165 -10.01 -3.64 -28.18
C LYS A 165 -8.87 -4.62 -27.86
N ALA A 166 -8.03 -4.31 -26.86
CA ALA A 166 -6.92 -5.16 -26.43
C ALA A 166 -7.38 -6.26 -25.46
N ARG A 167 -8.41 -5.99 -24.64
CA ARG A 167 -8.93 -6.95 -23.64
C ARG A 167 -9.34 -8.27 -24.27
N LYS A 168 -10.06 -8.21 -25.41
CA LYS A 168 -10.50 -9.41 -26.11
C LYS A 168 -9.32 -10.31 -26.52
N SER A 169 -8.28 -9.71 -27.07
CA SER A 169 -7.05 -10.42 -27.46
C SER A 169 -6.38 -11.13 -26.28
N TYR A 170 -6.38 -10.53 -25.09
CA TYR A 170 -5.83 -11.15 -23.88
C TYR A 170 -6.69 -12.31 -23.39
N VAL A 171 -8.01 -12.15 -23.37
CA VAL A 171 -8.95 -13.21 -22.97
C VAL A 171 -8.86 -14.40 -23.92
N ASP A 172 -8.86 -14.15 -25.23
CA ASP A 172 -8.72 -15.21 -26.24
C ASP A 172 -7.39 -15.97 -26.05
N LYS A 173 -6.28 -15.24 -25.82
CA LYS A 173 -4.97 -15.84 -25.57
C LYS A 173 -4.95 -16.69 -24.29
N LEU A 174 -5.55 -16.21 -23.20
CA LEU A 174 -5.62 -16.95 -21.93
C LEU A 174 -6.43 -18.24 -22.08
N ASN A 175 -7.56 -18.19 -22.79
CA ASN A 175 -8.36 -19.37 -23.09
C ASN A 175 -7.57 -20.40 -23.89
N ASP A 176 -6.89 -19.99 -24.97
CA ASP A 176 -6.06 -20.88 -25.79
C ASP A 176 -4.96 -21.59 -24.98
N LEU A 177 -4.29 -20.86 -24.08
CA LEU A 177 -3.25 -21.40 -23.21
C LEU A 177 -3.83 -22.38 -22.19
N THR A 178 -4.99 -22.06 -21.62
CA THR A 178 -5.67 -22.89 -20.61
C THR A 178 -6.15 -24.21 -21.22
N VAL A 179 -6.74 -24.17 -22.42
CA VAL A 179 -7.19 -25.37 -23.16
C VAL A 179 -6.01 -26.30 -23.45
N GLU A 180 -4.86 -25.76 -23.86
CA GLU A 180 -3.65 -26.56 -24.07
C GLU A 180 -3.18 -27.23 -22.77
N LEU A 181 -3.17 -26.50 -21.64
CA LEU A 181 -2.78 -27.05 -20.34
C LEU A 181 -3.71 -28.18 -19.90
N GLU A 182 -5.03 -28.00 -20.03
CA GLU A 182 -6.03 -29.04 -19.74
C GLU A 182 -5.84 -30.26 -20.65
N THR A 183 -5.59 -30.03 -21.94
CA THR A 183 -5.32 -31.11 -22.90
C THR A 183 -4.09 -31.93 -22.49
N ARG A 184 -3.02 -31.29 -22.01
CA ARG A 184 -1.82 -32.00 -21.52
C ARG A 184 -2.12 -32.81 -20.26
N ASN A 185 -2.83 -32.23 -19.30
CA ASN A 185 -3.20 -32.91 -18.06
C ASN A 185 -4.11 -34.12 -18.29
N ASN A 186 -4.98 -34.08 -19.30
CA ASN A 186 -5.85 -35.20 -19.66
C ASN A 186 -5.13 -36.32 -20.43
N ASN A 187 -3.93 -36.05 -20.97
CA ASN A 187 -3.13 -37.00 -21.75
C ASN A 187 -1.88 -37.51 -21.00
N ALA A 188 -1.68 -37.08 -19.75
CA ALA A 188 -0.59 -37.49 -18.85
C ALA A 188 -1.04 -38.62 -17.92
#